data_AF-A0A978VKX1-F1
#
_entry.id   AF-A0A978VKX1-F1
#
_cell.length_a   1.000
_cell.length_b   1.000
_cell.length_c   1.000
_cell.angle_alpha   90.00
_cell.angle_beta   90.00
_cell.angle_gamma   90.00
#
_symmetry.space_group_name_H-M   'P 1'
#
loop_
_entity.id
_entity.type
_entity.pdbx_description
1 polymer ?
#
loop_
_entity_poly.entity_id
_entity_poly.type
_entity_poly.pdbx_seq_one_letter_code
_entity_poly.pdbx_strand_id
1 'polypeptide(L)'
;MEDSPLTSQIVPLPAVPSKQRKTHSKNTLRRSDSHRKSRRNKQREAMKVKKHNGNGDDEKEQDEDEKEEVERKIEALQRIVPGGESLGVDKLFEETAGYIIALQCQLKAMRALTCLFEGFEKEKRKFGG
;
A
#
# COMPACT_ATOMS: atom_id res chain seq x y z
N MET A 1 -43.27 37.96 29.96
CA MET A 1 -43.05 36.61 30.48
C MET A 1 -41.68 36.18 30.01
N GLU A 2 -40.71 36.62 30.80
CA GLU A 2 -39.38 36.05 31.08
C GLU A 2 -38.69 35.16 30.03
N ASP A 3 -37.51 35.65 29.62
CA ASP A 3 -36.42 34.94 28.97
C ASP A 3 -35.86 33.76 29.80
N SER A 4 -35.17 32.83 29.09
CA SER A 4 -34.13 31.86 29.55
C SER A 4 -34.51 30.37 29.53
N PRO A 5 -33.54 29.42 29.44
CA PRO A 5 -32.34 29.40 28.61
C PRO A 5 -32.10 28.03 27.89
N LEU A 6 -31.09 28.01 27.01
CA LEU A 6 -30.42 26.82 26.47
C LEU A 6 -29.94 25.87 27.58
N THR A 7 -30.24 24.58 27.44
CA THR A 7 -29.48 23.52 28.12
C THR A 7 -29.28 22.34 27.18
N SER A 8 -28.13 22.35 26.48
CA SER A 8 -27.56 21.18 25.84
C SER A 8 -27.17 20.19 26.92
N GLN A 9 -28.01 19.18 27.15
CA GLN A 9 -27.72 18.10 28.10
C GLN A 9 -26.64 17.19 27.49
N ILE A 10 -25.39 17.45 27.86
CA ILE A 10 -24.26 16.54 27.66
C ILE A 10 -24.48 15.34 28.58
N VAL A 11 -24.71 14.17 28.01
CA VAL A 11 -24.83 12.92 28.77
C VAL A 11 -23.40 12.48 29.17
N PRO A 12 -23.09 12.31 30.47
CA PRO A 12 -21.78 11.82 30.89
C PRO A 12 -21.59 10.36 30.49
N LEU A 13 -20.51 10.08 29.76
CA LEU A 13 -20.05 8.71 29.49
C LEU A 13 -19.57 8.04 30.79
N PRO A 14 -19.88 6.75 31.01
CA PRO A 14 -19.41 6.02 32.19
C PRO A 14 -17.89 5.82 32.16
N ALA A 15 -17.24 6.06 33.30
CA ALA A 15 -15.80 5.89 33.49
C ALA A 15 -15.41 4.40 33.53
N VAL A 16 -14.44 4.00 32.70
CA VAL A 16 -13.81 2.67 32.75
C VAL A 16 -12.63 2.67 33.74
N PRO A 17 -12.55 1.71 34.69
CA PRO A 17 -11.43 1.64 35.62
C PRO A 17 -10.18 0.99 34.98
N SER A 18 -9.11 1.77 34.79
CA SER A 18 -7.80 1.25 34.39
C SER A 18 -7.08 0.61 35.59
N LYS A 19 -6.97 -0.72 35.63
CA LYS A 19 -6.19 -1.43 36.65
C LYS A 19 -4.71 -1.45 36.29
N GLN A 20 -3.94 -0.58 36.95
CA GLN A 20 -2.48 -0.67 37.00
C GLN A 20 -2.06 -1.92 37.78
N ARG A 21 -1.27 -2.79 37.15
CA ARG A 21 -0.57 -3.88 37.84
C ARG A 21 0.90 -3.46 38.03
N LYS A 22 1.26 -3.08 39.26
CA LYS A 22 2.65 -3.01 39.71
C LYS A 22 3.02 -4.37 40.32
N THR A 23 4.10 -4.97 39.86
CA THR A 23 4.78 -6.08 40.56
C THR A 23 6.20 -5.63 40.89
N HIS A 24 6.64 -5.97 42.11
CA HIS A 24 7.90 -5.55 42.71
C HIS A 24 8.96 -6.67 42.62
N SER A 25 10.23 -6.24 42.50
CA SER A 25 11.46 -6.86 43.09
C SER A 25 11.99 -8.17 42.44
N LYS A 26 13.29 -8.43 42.21
CA LYS A 26 14.60 -7.87 42.64
C LYS A 26 15.68 -8.14 41.57
N ASN A 27 16.72 -7.30 41.58
CA ASN A 27 18.01 -7.47 40.91
C ASN A 27 18.69 -8.83 41.19
N THR A 28 19.31 -9.43 40.18
CA THR A 28 20.56 -10.17 40.32
C THR A 28 21.59 -9.69 39.30
N LEU A 29 22.82 -9.72 39.75
CA LEU A 29 23.95 -8.94 39.30
C LEU A 29 24.86 -9.81 38.41
N ARG A 30 25.31 -9.24 37.28
CA ARG A 30 26.57 -9.54 36.55
C ARG A 30 26.78 -10.96 35.98
N ARG A 31 27.07 -11.03 34.68
CA ARG A 31 28.43 -11.24 34.12
C ARG A 31 28.36 -11.45 32.60
N SER A 32 29.26 -10.79 31.90
CA SER A 32 29.44 -10.81 30.45
C SER A 32 29.80 -12.21 29.95
N ASP A 33 29.09 -12.71 28.95
CA ASP A 33 29.45 -13.94 28.22
C ASP A 33 29.38 -13.70 26.70
N SER A 34 30.14 -12.71 26.25
CA SER A 34 30.35 -12.37 24.84
C SER A 34 31.25 -13.37 24.09
N HIS A 35 31.65 -14.49 24.69
CA HIS A 35 32.52 -15.48 24.04
C HIS A 35 31.86 -16.80 23.63
N ARG A 36 30.57 -17.02 23.91
CA ARG A 36 29.92 -18.32 23.59
C ARG A 36 29.23 -18.40 22.21
N LYS A 37 29.13 -17.29 21.47
CA LYS A 37 28.52 -17.27 20.12
C LYS A 37 29.51 -17.48 18.96
N SER A 38 30.80 -17.22 19.16
CA SER A 38 31.79 -17.30 18.07
C SER A 38 32.16 -18.73 17.65
N ARG A 39 32.06 -19.72 18.55
CA ARG A 39 32.39 -21.12 18.21
C ARG A 39 31.30 -21.87 17.45
N ARG A 40 30.05 -21.38 17.44
CA ARG A 40 28.94 -22.07 16.77
C ARG A 40 28.85 -21.76 15.26
N ASN A 41 29.45 -20.66 14.81
CA ASN A 41 29.42 -20.28 13.40
C ASN A 41 30.49 -21.04 12.56
N LYS A 42 31.63 -21.40 13.17
CA LYS A 42 32.75 -22.02 12.45
C LYS A 42 32.56 -23.52 12.14
N GLN A 43 31.62 -24.18 12.82
CA GLN A 43 31.32 -25.62 12.59
C GLN A 43 30.19 -25.85 11.57
N ARG A 44 29.45 -24.80 11.16
CA ARG A 44 28.42 -24.90 10.12
C ARG A 44 28.96 -24.69 8.70
N GLU A 45 30.13 -24.08 8.56
CA GLU A 45 30.75 -23.85 7.24
C GLU A 45 31.49 -25.07 6.68
N ALA A 46 31.71 -26.12 7.48
CA ALA A 46 32.42 -27.33 7.05
C ALA A 46 31.50 -28.44 6.48
N MET A 47 30.18 -28.24 6.40
CA MET A 47 29.26 -29.21 5.80
C MET A 47 28.14 -28.53 5.01
N LYS A 48 28.49 -27.94 3.86
CA LYS A 48 27.55 -27.86 2.73
C LYS A 48 28.28 -27.78 1.39
N VAL A 49 29.27 -28.66 1.20
CA VAL A 49 29.68 -29.06 -0.15
C VAL A 49 28.66 -30.10 -0.62
N LYS A 50 27.52 -29.63 -1.14
CA LYS A 50 26.68 -30.47 -2.00
C LYS A 50 27.20 -30.26 -3.41
N LYS A 51 28.07 -31.17 -3.83
CA LYS A 51 28.60 -31.28 -5.19
C LYS A 51 27.42 -31.57 -6.13
N HIS A 52 26.84 -30.53 -6.73
CA HIS A 52 26.01 -30.72 -7.92
C HIS A 52 26.96 -30.88 -9.11
N ASN A 53 27.34 -32.13 -9.35
CA ASN A 53 27.88 -32.54 -10.63
C ASN A 53 26.67 -33.00 -11.45
N GLY A 54 26.08 -32.07 -12.20
CA GLY A 54 24.86 -32.29 -12.98
C GLY A 54 24.89 -31.36 -14.17
N ASN A 55 25.28 -31.93 -15.30
CA ASN A 55 25.41 -31.32 -16.61
C ASN A 55 24.01 -31.11 -17.22
N GLY A 56 23.66 -29.86 -17.53
CA GLY A 56 22.55 -29.46 -18.41
C GLY A 56 21.16 -29.44 -17.77
N ASP A 57 20.61 -28.24 -17.53
CA ASP A 57 19.16 -27.91 -17.57
C ASP A 57 18.89 -26.43 -17.18
N ASP A 58 19.76 -25.48 -17.55
CA ASP A 58 19.61 -24.03 -17.23
C ASP A 58 18.58 -23.30 -18.13
N GLU A 59 17.90 -23.99 -19.05
CA GLU A 59 16.94 -23.38 -19.97
C GLU A 59 15.49 -23.37 -19.45
N LYS A 60 15.17 -24.10 -18.37
CA LYS A 60 13.78 -24.22 -17.89
C LYS A 60 13.39 -23.30 -16.74
N GLU A 61 14.35 -22.73 -16.02
CA GLU A 61 14.05 -21.82 -14.90
C GLU A 61 13.68 -20.40 -15.39
N GLN A 62 14.18 -19.96 -16.55
CA GLN A 62 13.86 -18.62 -17.08
C GLN A 62 12.41 -18.47 -17.58
N ASP A 63 11.85 -19.51 -18.20
CA ASP A 63 10.50 -19.45 -18.79
C ASP A 63 9.40 -19.41 -17.72
N GLU A 64 9.64 -20.02 -16.55
CA GLU A 64 8.66 -20.06 -15.45
C GLU A 64 8.57 -18.71 -14.73
N ASP A 65 9.70 -18.03 -14.55
CA ASP A 65 9.77 -16.69 -13.96
C ASP A 65 9.05 -15.63 -14.83
N GLU A 66 9.21 -15.70 -16.15
CA GLU A 66 8.56 -14.75 -17.08
C GLU A 66 7.04 -14.90 -17.07
N LYS A 67 6.54 -16.14 -17.04
CA LYS A 67 5.10 -16.40 -16.95
C LYS A 67 4.50 -15.90 -15.64
N GLU A 68 5.19 -16.10 -14.52
CA GLU A 68 4.76 -15.59 -13.22
C GLU A 68 4.72 -14.06 -13.18
N GLU A 69 5.68 -13.38 -13.82
CA GLU A 69 5.64 -11.93 -13.98
C GLU A 69 4.44 -11.43 -14.79
N VAL A 70 4.10 -12.12 -15.87
CA VAL A 70 2.96 -11.75 -16.71
C VAL A 70 1.65 -11.91 -15.93
N GLU A 71 1.50 -12.99 -15.18
CA GLU A 71 0.34 -13.21 -14.31
C GLU A 71 0.19 -12.08 -13.27
N ARG A 72 1.28 -11.70 -12.59
CA ARG A 72 1.27 -10.56 -11.66
C ARG A 72 0.87 -9.24 -12.33
N LYS A 73 1.32 -9.01 -13.57
CA LYS A 73 0.95 -7.80 -14.34
C LYS A 73 -0.53 -7.83 -14.74
N ILE A 74 -1.06 -8.99 -15.11
CA ILE A 74 -2.48 -9.17 -15.43
C ILE A 74 -3.34 -8.92 -14.18
N GLU A 75 -2.99 -9.50 -13.03
CA GLU A 75 -3.70 -9.27 -11.77
C GLU A 75 -3.71 -7.79 -11.38
N ALA A 76 -2.56 -7.11 -11.53
CA ALA A 76 -2.48 -5.68 -11.27
C ALA A 76 -3.41 -4.88 -12.19
N LEU A 77 -3.51 -5.29 -13.46
CA LEU A 77 -4.37 -4.66 -14.44
C LEU A 77 -5.86 -4.89 -14.12
N GLN A 78 -6.25 -6.12 -13.76
CA GLN A 78 -7.61 -6.46 -13.35
C GLN A 78 -8.12 -5.62 -12.17
N ARG A 79 -7.24 -5.28 -11.22
CA ARG A 79 -7.58 -4.47 -10.05
C ARG A 79 -7.84 -3.00 -10.36
N ILE A 80 -7.18 -2.44 -11.39
CA ILE A 80 -7.31 -1.01 -11.73
C ILE A 80 -8.36 -0.75 -12.82
N VAL A 81 -8.65 -1.75 -13.64
CA VAL A 81 -9.63 -1.65 -14.72
C VAL A 81 -11.03 -1.88 -14.15
N PRO A 82 -12.00 -1.01 -14.42
CA PRO A 82 -13.39 -1.22 -14.00
C PRO A 82 -13.91 -2.58 -14.45
N GLY A 83 -14.38 -3.40 -13.50
CA GLY A 83 -14.88 -4.76 -13.80
C GLY A 83 -13.79 -5.80 -14.13
N GLY A 84 -12.51 -5.43 -14.10
CA GLY A 84 -11.39 -6.26 -14.56
C GLY A 84 -11.24 -7.61 -13.87
N GLU A 85 -11.55 -7.71 -12.57
CA GLU A 85 -11.49 -8.97 -11.80
C GLU A 85 -12.40 -10.08 -12.35
N SER A 86 -13.43 -9.70 -13.12
CA SER A 86 -14.39 -10.65 -13.73
C SER A 86 -14.11 -10.94 -15.21
N LEU A 87 -13.10 -10.29 -15.80
CA LEU A 87 -12.79 -10.36 -17.23
C LEU A 87 -11.64 -11.32 -17.53
N GLY A 88 -11.80 -12.09 -18.62
CA GLY A 88 -10.69 -12.81 -19.26
C GLY A 88 -9.72 -11.86 -19.96
N VAL A 89 -8.50 -12.34 -20.26
CA VAL A 89 -7.36 -11.54 -20.72
C VAL A 89 -7.66 -10.68 -21.95
N ASP A 90 -8.32 -11.23 -22.98
CA ASP A 90 -8.62 -10.48 -24.21
C ASP A 90 -9.55 -9.28 -23.95
N LYS A 91 -10.63 -9.50 -23.19
CA LYS A 91 -11.58 -8.45 -22.81
C LYS A 91 -10.96 -7.45 -21.83
N LEU A 92 -10.07 -7.92 -20.96
CA LEU A 92 -9.35 -7.04 -20.04
C LEU A 92 -8.53 -6.00 -20.79
N PHE A 93 -7.84 -6.39 -21.87
CA PHE A 93 -7.09 -5.44 -22.70
C PHE A 93 -7.99 -4.47 -23.46
N GLU A 94 -9.12 -4.93 -24.00
CA GLU A 94 -10.10 -4.06 -24.65
C GLU A 94 -10.67 -3.02 -23.67
N GLU A 95 -11.10 -3.46 -22.49
CA GLU A 95 -11.61 -2.57 -21.43
C GLU A 95 -10.52 -1.63 -20.91
N THR A 96 -9.27 -2.11 -20.81
CA THR A 96 -8.11 -1.27 -20.47
C THR A 96 -7.93 -0.14 -21.48
N ALA A 97 -7.97 -0.46 -22.77
CA ALA A 97 -7.83 0.53 -23.83
C ALA A 97 -8.96 1.57 -23.76
N GLY A 98 -10.21 1.11 -23.59
CA GLY A 98 -11.37 1.98 -23.38
C GLY A 98 -11.22 2.88 -22.15
N TYR A 99 -10.79 2.32 -21.03
CA TYR A 99 -10.62 3.04 -19.78
C TYR A 99 -9.51 4.10 -19.86
N ILE A 100 -8.38 3.80 -20.51
CA ILE A 100 -7.32 4.79 -20.75
C ILE A 100 -7.86 5.97 -21.55
N ILE A 101 -8.62 5.72 -22.62
CA ILE A 101 -9.21 6.78 -23.44
C ILE A 101 -10.19 7.61 -22.60
N ALA A 102 -11.05 6.96 -21.79
CA ALA A 102 -11.99 7.63 -20.92
C ALA A 102 -11.29 8.57 -19.92
N LEU A 103 -10.23 8.09 -19.26
CA LEU A 103 -9.42 8.90 -18.33
C LEU A 103 -8.76 10.09 -19.04
N GLN A 104 -8.23 9.91 -20.24
CA GLN A 104 -7.66 11.00 -21.03
C GLN A 104 -8.72 12.04 -21.40
N CYS A 105 -9.92 11.61 -21.80
CA CYS A 105 -11.03 12.50 -22.11
C CYS A 105 -11.47 13.31 -20.88
N GLN A 106 -11.55 12.67 -19.70
CA GLN A 106 -11.85 13.35 -18.44
C GLN A 106 -10.83 14.45 -18.13
N LEU A 107 -9.53 14.14 -18.24
CA LEU A 107 -8.46 15.11 -18.02
C LEU A 107 -8.51 16.29 -19.00
N LYS A 108 -8.80 16.01 -20.29
CA LYS A 108 -8.95 17.07 -21.31
C LYS A 108 -10.14 17.97 -21.02
N ALA A 109 -11.28 17.39 -20.63
CA ALA A 109 -12.47 18.15 -20.27
C ALA A 109 -12.23 19.04 -19.05
N MET A 110 -11.64 18.50 -17.98
CA MET A 110 -11.30 19.28 -16.78
C MET A 110 -10.35 20.42 -17.10
N ARG A 111 -9.31 20.19 -17.91
CA ARG A 111 -8.39 21.25 -18.36
C ARG A 111 -9.12 22.33 -19.14
N ALA A 112 -10.01 21.96 -20.07
CA ALA A 112 -10.79 22.93 -20.84
C ALA A 112 -11.68 23.80 -19.93
N LEU A 113 -12.34 23.18 -18.94
CA LEU A 113 -13.13 23.90 -17.94
C LEU A 113 -12.27 24.85 -17.11
N THR A 114 -11.11 24.40 -16.64
CA THR A 114 -10.16 25.25 -15.90
C THR A 114 -9.69 26.43 -16.74
N CYS A 115 -9.29 26.21 -18.00
CA CYS A 115 -8.89 27.30 -18.90
C CYS A 115 -10.02 28.32 -19.12
N LEU A 116 -11.25 27.84 -19.23
CA LEU A 116 -12.44 28.68 -19.35
C LEU A 116 -12.67 29.50 -18.07
N PHE A 117 -12.56 28.91 -16.88
CA PHE A 117 -12.69 29.65 -15.63
C PHE A 117 -11.57 30.69 -15.43
N GLU A 118 -10.33 30.35 -15.76
CA GLU A 118 -9.22 31.31 -15.75
C GLU A 118 -9.45 32.48 -16.74
N GLY A 119 -10.07 32.19 -17.89
CA GLY A 119 -10.52 33.20 -18.84
C GLY A 119 -11.58 34.14 -18.25
N PHE A 120 -12.61 33.58 -17.63
CA PHE A 120 -13.68 34.33 -16.96
C PHE A 120 -13.18 35.20 -15.80
N GLU A 121 -12.22 34.72 -15.00
CA GLU A 121 -11.61 35.52 -13.93
C GLU A 121 -10.80 36.72 -14.44
N LYS A 122 -10.19 36.60 -15.63
CA LYS A 122 -9.51 37.72 -16.29
C LYS A 122 -10.50 38.72 -16.89
N GLU A 123 -11.69 38.27 -17.29
CA GLU A 123 -12.75 39.12 -17.82
C GLU A 123 -13.50 39.87 -16.71
N LYS A 124 -13.81 39.22 -15.57
CA LYS A 124 -14.47 39.88 -14.43
C LYS A 124 -13.63 40.98 -13.78
N ARG A 125 -12.30 40.91 -13.89
CA ARG A 125 -11.38 41.98 -13.44
C ARG A 125 -11.31 43.18 -14.40
N LYS A 126 -11.91 43.12 -15.59
CA LYS A 126 -11.94 44.21 -16.58
C LYS A 126 -13.20 45.09 -16.50
N PHE A 127 -14.21 44.70 -15.72
CA PHE A 127 -15.45 45.47 -15.54
C PHE A 127 -15.53 46.25 -14.21
N GLY A 128 -14.42 46.38 -13.48
CA GLY A 128 -14.31 47.29 -12.33
C GLY A 128 -13.62 48.59 -12.74
N GLY A 129 -14.43 49.60 -13.10
CA GLY A 129 -13.99 51.00 -13.22
C GLY A 129 -14.00 51.70 -11.87
#